data_AF-A0A7V0QJE8-F1
#
_entry.id   AF-A0A7V0QJE8-F1
#
_cell.length_a   1.000
_cell.length_b   1.000
_cell.length_c   1.000
_cell.angle_alpha   90.00
_cell.angle_beta   90.00
_cell.angle_gamma   90.00
#
_symmetry.space_group_name_H-M   'P 1'
#
loop_
_entity.id
_entity.type
_entity.pdbx_description
1 polymer ?
#
loop_
_entity_poly.entity_id
_entity_poly.type
_entity_poly.pdbx_seq_one_letter_code
_entity_poly.pdbx_strand_id
1 'polypeptide(L)' 'MFAARAAVFDLDCTLVDTLDRFFEVFNELLKNYGKPSITWEKFYE' A
#
# COMPACT_ATOMS: atom_id res chain seq x y z
N MET A 1 24.08 -22.97 3.20
CA MET A 1 23.79 -21.54 2.97
C MET A 1 23.87 -21.31 1.48
N PHE A 2 22.79 -20.90 0.82
CA PHE A 2 22.84 -20.62 -0.62
C PHE A 2 23.60 -19.30 -0.83
N ALA A 3 24.66 -19.33 -1.64
CA ALA A 3 25.37 -18.12 -2.04
C ALA A 3 24.56 -17.45 -3.17
N ALA A 4 23.52 -16.71 -2.79
CA ALA A 4 22.80 -15.88 -3.74
C ALA A 4 23.74 -14.81 -4.29
N ARG A 5 23.86 -14.73 -5.62
CA ARG A 5 24.72 -13.74 -6.31
C ARG A 5 23.99 -12.44 -6.60
N ALA A 6 22.67 -12.45 -6.49
CA ALA A 6 21.80 -11.29 -6.61
C ALA A 6 20.52 -11.53 -5.81
N ALA A 7 19.86 -10.44 -5.42
CA ALA A 7 18.54 -10.44 -4.81
C ALA A 7 17.68 -9.37 -5.49
N VAL A 8 16.43 -9.72 -5.78
CA VAL A 8 15.41 -8.80 -6.29
C VAL A 8 14.40 -8.60 -5.18
N PHE A 9 14.06 -7.34 -4.95
CA PHE A 9 13.12 -6.94 -3.92
C PHE A 9 11.94 -6.25 -4.57
N ASP A 10 10.76 -6.53 -4.02
CA ASP A 10 9.60 -5.71 -4.27
C ASP A 10 9.77 -4.33 -3.62
N LEU A 11 9.07 -3.32 -4.11
CA LEU A 11 9.19 -1.96 -3.60
C LEU A 11 8.23 -1.74 -2.43
N ASP A 12 6.93 -1.81 -2.72
CA ASP A 12 5.85 -1.51 -1.79
C ASP A 12 5.81 -2.52 -0.65
N CYS A 13 5.74 -2.01 0.59
CA CYS A 13 5.72 -2.79 1.83
C CYS A 13 6.90 -3.77 2.01
N THR A 14 7.93 -3.70 1.16
CA THR A 14 9.16 -4.52 1.25
C THR A 14 10.39 -3.63 1.44
N LEU A 15 10.62 -2.68 0.53
CA LEU A 15 11.69 -1.69 0.65
C LEU A 15 11.20 -0.34 1.19
N VAL A 16 9.93 0.00 0.93
CA VAL A 16 9.33 1.27 1.33
C VAL A 16 7.98 0.99 1.99
N ASP A 17 7.75 1.57 3.17
CA ASP A 17 6.43 1.56 3.80
C ASP A 17 5.51 2.57 3.08
N THR A 18 4.67 2.05 2.19
CA THR A 18 3.77 2.84 1.34
C THR A 18 2.32 2.76 1.80
N LEU A 19 2.05 2.09 2.93
CA LEU A 19 0.71 1.66 3.29
C LEU A 19 -0.21 2.81 3.69
N ASP A 20 0.31 3.77 4.47
CA ASP A 20 -0.38 5.03 4.80
C ASP A 20 -0.75 5.81 3.53
N ARG A 21 0.18 5.85 2.56
CA ARG A 21 -0.04 6.61 1.32
C ARG A 21 -1.10 5.96 0.44
N PHE A 22 -1.14 4.63 0.38
CA PHE A 22 -2.20 3.93 -0.35
C PHE A 22 -3.58 4.21 0.24
N PHE A 23 -3.71 4.25 1.57
CA PHE A 23 -4.97 4.59 2.22
C PHE A 23 -5.45 6.01 1.89
N GLU A 24 -4.55 7.00 1.91
CA GLU A 24 -4.87 8.38 1.55
C GLU A 24 -5.37 8.48 0.11
N VAL A 25 -4.61 7.93 -0.83
CA VAL A 25 -4.93 7.98 -2.27
C VAL A 25 -6.21 7.20 -2.58
N PHE A 26 -6.43 6.06 -1.93
CA PHE A 26 -7.64 5.28 -2.07
C PHE A 26 -8.88 6.08 -1.65
N ASN A 27 -8.82 6.76 -0.51
CA ASN A 27 -9.92 7.61 -0.04
C ASN A 27 -10.12 8.87 -0.89
N GLU A 28 -9.04 9.47 -1.40
CA GLU A 28 -9.12 10.54 -2.38
C GLU A 28 -9.86 10.08 -3.65
N LEU A 29 -9.53 8.88 -4.14
CA LEU A 29 -10.18 8.28 -5.29
C LEU A 29 -11.67 8.05 -5.01
N LEU A 30 -12.04 7.47 -3.86
CA LEU A 30 -13.45 7.28 -3.49
C LEU A 30 -14.22 8.61 -3.54
N LYS A 31 -13.65 9.67 -2.96
CA LYS A 31 -14.24 11.01 -2.99
C LYS A 31 -14.43 11.52 -4.41
N ASN A 32 -13.44 11.34 -5.30
CA ASN A 32 -13.53 11.77 -6.69
C ASN A 32 -14.65 11.07 -7.47
N TYR A 33 -15.04 9.86 -7.05
CA TYR A 33 -16.16 9.09 -7.63
C TYR A 33 -17.47 9.22 -6.82
N GLY A 34 -17.55 10.18 -5.90
CA GLY A 34 -18.75 10.41 -5.08
C GLY A 34 -19.06 9.27 -4.09
N LYS A 35 -18.05 8.49 -3.71
CA LYS A 35 -18.15 7.41 -2.72
C LYS A 35 -17.68 7.89 -1.35
N PRO A 36 -18.23 7.35 -0.25
CA PRO A 36 -17.74 7.66 1.09
C PRO A 36 -16.34 7.10 1.29
N SER A 37 -15.49 7.81 2.04
CA SER A 37 -14.22 7.28 2.52
C SER A 37 -14.42 6.08 3.45
N ILE A 38 -13.43 5.19 3.51
CA ILE A 38 -13.38 4.08 4.47
C ILE A 38 -12.42 4.38 5.62
N THR A 39 -12.66 3.72 6.76
CA THR A 39 -11.76 3.81 7.91
C THR A 39 -10.51 2.97 7.68
N TRP A 40 -9.49 3.20 8.49
CA TRP A 40 -8.24 2.45 8.44
C TRP A 40 -8.45 0.95 8.67
N GLU A 41 -9.28 0.60 9.65
CA GLU A 41 -9.60 -0.79 10.00
C GLU A 41 -10.19 -1.52 8.80
N LYS A 42 -11.10 -0.85 8.08
CA LYS A 42 -11.73 -1.40 6.88
C LYS A 42 -10.80 -1.45 5.65
N PHE A 43 -9.75 -0.63 5.63
CA PHE A 43 -8.74 -0.67 4.57
C PHE A 43 -7.74 -1.81 4.78
N TYR A 44 -7.53 -2.23 6.03
CA TYR A 44 -6.60 -3.31 6.40
C TYR A 44 -7.22 -4.71 6.51
N GLU A 45 -8.55 -4.82 6.50
CA GLU A 45 -9.28 -6.09 6.38
C GLU A 45 -9.10 -6.74 5.00
#